data_AF-A0A9D0XWC9-F1
#
_entry.id   AF-A0A9D0XWC9-F1
#
_cell.length_a   1.000
_cell.length_b   1.000
_cell.length_c   1.000
_cell.angle_alpha   90.00
_cell.angle_beta   90.00
_cell.angle_gamma   90.00
#
_symmetry.space_group_name_H-M   'P 1'
#
loop_
_entity.id
_entity.type
_entity.pdbx_description
1 polymer ?
#
loop_
_entity_poly.entity_id
_entity_poly.type
_entity_poly.pdbx_seq_one_letter_code
_entity_poly.pdbx_strand_id
1 'polypeptide(L)'
;MSVRFDPNNIVIKLCMMGMEKENDGKNEDAVTMFIKAWNEAADDYERFIAAYHLARRQKQVEERLKWLMTSIECAMNINDDDVKSAYPTLYSDIARCYDELGDSDNAKKYYELSNSYKGTPTDKGPFYHGTRADLKVGDLLTPGGNSNYRSGLIMNHIYFTASLNSAGLAAALAKGEGRERVYIVEPTGEFENDPNVTDKKFPGNLTRSYRSKAPLRIIGEATGWTGLTNKELSEWREKLAKNKGDIIN
;
A
#
# COMPACT_ATOMS: atom_id res chain seq x y z
N MET A 1 -14.37 -0.94 -8.52
CA MET A 1 -13.96 -2.17 -7.80
C MET A 1 -13.70 -1.80 -6.36
N SER A 2 -14.17 -2.61 -5.40
CA SER A 2 -13.85 -2.44 -3.98
C SER A 2 -12.37 -2.71 -3.74
N VAL A 3 -11.71 -1.92 -2.90
CA VAL A 3 -10.33 -2.16 -2.46
C VAL A 3 -10.26 -3.52 -1.77
N ARG A 4 -9.33 -4.39 -2.21
CA ARG A 4 -9.16 -5.75 -1.64
C ARG A 4 -8.35 -5.77 -0.36
N PHE A 5 -7.44 -4.81 -0.16
CA PHE A 5 -6.61 -4.78 1.03
C PHE A 5 -7.42 -4.46 2.28
N ASP A 6 -7.56 -5.45 3.15
CA ASP A 6 -8.18 -5.31 4.47
C ASP A 6 -7.18 -5.68 5.58
N PRO A 7 -6.76 -4.74 6.44
CA PRO A 7 -5.88 -5.04 7.57
C PRO A 7 -6.51 -6.01 8.59
N ASN A 8 -7.82 -6.26 8.52
CA ASN A 8 -8.50 -7.24 9.36
C ASN A 8 -8.47 -8.67 8.81
N ASN A 9 -8.11 -8.85 7.54
CA ASN A 9 -7.95 -10.15 6.91
C ASN A 9 -6.90 -11.00 7.65
N ILE A 10 -7.19 -12.29 7.84
CA ILE A 10 -6.34 -13.19 8.63
C ILE A 10 -4.94 -13.38 8.02
N VAL A 11 -4.86 -13.50 6.69
CA VAL A 11 -3.59 -13.65 5.96
C VAL A 11 -2.76 -12.38 6.08
N ILE A 12 -3.38 -11.21 5.90
CA ILE A 12 -2.68 -9.92 6.10
C ILE A 12 -2.17 -9.77 7.53
N LYS A 13 -2.98 -10.14 8.55
CA LYS A 13 -2.57 -10.13 9.96
C LYS A 13 -1.38 -11.06 10.22
N LEU A 14 -1.42 -12.29 9.71
CA LEU A 14 -0.33 -13.26 9.85
C LEU A 14 0.95 -12.74 9.17
N CYS A 15 0.86 -12.16 7.97
CA CYS A 15 2.00 -11.52 7.32
C CYS A 15 2.55 -10.34 8.13
N MET A 16 1.69 -9.51 8.71
CA MET A 16 2.12 -8.41 9.59
C MET A 16 2.83 -8.90 10.85
N MET A 17 2.31 -9.97 11.48
CA MET A 17 2.98 -10.61 12.61
C MET A 17 4.34 -11.19 12.20
N GLY A 18 4.42 -11.81 11.02
CA GLY A 18 5.69 -12.29 10.47
C GLY A 18 6.72 -11.18 10.31
N MET A 19 6.32 -10.04 9.71
CA MET A 19 7.18 -8.86 9.57
C MET A 19 7.63 -8.27 10.92
N GLU A 20 6.77 -8.29 11.94
CA GLU A 20 7.15 -7.87 13.29
C GLU A 20 8.24 -8.79 13.87
N LYS A 21 8.11 -10.10 13.68
CA LYS A 21 9.15 -11.07 14.06
C LYS A 21 10.45 -10.85 13.28
N GLU A 22 10.39 -10.47 12.01
CA GLU A 22 11.59 -10.10 11.23
C GLU A 22 12.30 -8.90 11.84
N ASN A 23 11.55 -7.85 12.22
CA ASN A 23 12.11 -6.66 12.86
C ASN A 23 12.76 -6.97 14.22
N ASP A 24 12.24 -7.97 14.93
CA ASP A 24 12.82 -8.50 16.17
C ASP A 24 14.04 -9.44 15.93
N GLY A 25 14.41 -9.71 14.68
CA GLY A 25 15.48 -10.66 14.32
C GLY A 25 15.08 -12.13 14.42
N LYS A 26 13.81 -12.44 14.70
CA LYS A 26 13.28 -13.80 14.90
C LYS A 26 12.83 -14.42 13.58
N ASN A 27 13.81 -14.72 12.72
CA ASN A 27 13.56 -15.16 11.35
C ASN A 27 12.74 -16.47 11.25
N GLU A 28 12.96 -17.44 12.15
CA GLU A 28 12.23 -18.72 12.15
C GLU A 28 10.76 -18.54 12.56
N ASP A 29 10.49 -17.69 13.55
CA ASP A 29 9.14 -17.30 13.95
C ASP A 29 8.42 -16.58 12.80
N ALA A 30 9.13 -15.71 12.08
CA ALA A 30 8.59 -15.01 10.92
C ALA A 30 8.15 -15.98 9.82
N VAL A 31 9.02 -16.95 9.47
CA VAL A 31 8.69 -18.01 8.50
C VAL A 31 7.46 -18.80 8.96
N THR A 32 7.38 -19.14 10.25
CA THR A 32 6.22 -19.84 10.80
C THR A 32 4.92 -19.06 10.59
N MET A 33 4.95 -17.73 10.74
CA MET A 33 3.77 -16.90 10.47
C MET A 33 3.41 -16.87 8.98
N PHE A 34 4.40 -16.77 8.09
CA PHE A 34 4.16 -16.77 6.64
C PHE A 34 3.65 -18.11 6.11
N ILE A 35 4.11 -19.23 6.68
CA ILE A 35 3.57 -20.57 6.36
C ILE A 35 2.11 -20.68 6.80
N LYS A 36 1.77 -20.18 8.00
CA LYS A 36 0.38 -20.12 8.44
C LYS A 36 -0.46 -19.27 7.49
N ALA A 37 0.04 -18.09 7.09
CA ALA A 37 -0.63 -17.21 6.15
C ALA A 37 -0.93 -17.91 4.82
N TRP A 38 0.03 -18.69 4.30
CA TRP A 38 -0.15 -19.48 3.08
C TRP A 38 -1.21 -20.59 3.25
N ASN A 39 -1.21 -21.29 4.37
CA ASN A 39 -2.16 -22.38 4.61
C ASN A 39 -3.60 -21.88 4.82
N GLU A 40 -3.76 -20.68 5.36
CA GLU A 40 -5.08 -20.04 5.56
C GLU A 40 -5.59 -19.34 4.29
N ALA A 41 -4.76 -19.16 3.26
CA ALA A 41 -5.13 -18.42 2.07
C ALA A 41 -6.23 -19.13 1.25
N ALA A 42 -7.37 -18.47 1.13
CA ALA A 42 -8.56 -18.96 0.46
C ALA A 42 -8.58 -18.62 -1.04
N ASP A 43 -8.05 -17.45 -1.42
CA ASP A 43 -8.08 -16.95 -2.80
C ASP A 43 -6.69 -16.53 -3.32
N ASP A 44 -6.63 -16.15 -4.60
CA ASP A 44 -5.39 -15.74 -5.25
C ASP A 44 -4.81 -14.45 -4.65
N TYR A 45 -5.63 -13.57 -4.09
CA TYR A 45 -5.15 -12.30 -3.54
C TYR A 45 -4.36 -12.57 -2.25
N GLU A 46 -4.91 -13.42 -1.40
CA GLU A 46 -4.26 -13.90 -0.19
C GLU A 46 -3.02 -14.74 -0.49
N ARG A 47 -3.09 -15.65 -1.47
CA ARG A 47 -1.95 -16.48 -1.90
C ARG A 47 -0.81 -15.63 -2.46
N PHE A 48 -1.11 -14.62 -3.26
CA PHE A 48 -0.13 -13.66 -3.78
C PHE A 48 0.68 -13.03 -2.64
N ILE A 49 0.00 -12.50 -1.62
CA ILE A 49 0.64 -11.83 -0.47
C ILE A 49 1.47 -12.83 0.34
N ALA A 50 0.91 -13.99 0.68
CA ALA A 50 1.60 -14.99 1.48
C ALA A 50 2.85 -15.53 0.78
N ALA A 51 2.74 -15.84 -0.53
CA ALA A 51 3.86 -16.32 -1.35
C ALA A 51 5.00 -15.30 -1.44
N TYR A 52 4.70 -14.01 -1.61
CA TYR A 52 5.71 -12.95 -1.63
C TYR A 52 6.54 -12.93 -0.34
N HIS A 53 5.87 -13.00 0.82
CA HIS A 53 6.56 -13.01 2.10
C HIS A 53 7.35 -14.30 2.36
N LEU A 54 6.84 -15.45 1.92
CA LEU A 54 7.60 -16.70 1.97
C LEU A 54 8.86 -16.65 1.10
N ALA A 55 8.77 -16.07 -0.10
CA ALA A 55 9.92 -15.93 -0.99
C ALA A 55 11.08 -15.18 -0.34
N ARG A 56 10.78 -14.03 0.30
CA ARG A 56 11.76 -13.19 0.99
C ARG A 56 12.57 -13.91 2.06
N ARG A 57 12.10 -15.06 2.54
CA ARG A 57 12.75 -15.84 3.59
C ARG A 57 13.53 -17.05 3.11
N GLN A 58 13.41 -17.42 1.84
CA GLN A 58 14.14 -18.58 1.33
C GLN A 58 15.63 -18.26 1.20
N LYS A 59 16.47 -19.19 1.66
CA LYS A 59 17.93 -19.09 1.55
C LYS A 59 18.45 -19.51 0.18
N GLN A 60 17.77 -20.49 -0.43
CA GLN A 60 18.09 -20.98 -1.76
C GLN A 60 17.37 -20.13 -2.81
N VAL A 61 18.10 -19.73 -3.85
CA VAL A 61 17.58 -18.86 -4.90
C VAL A 61 16.48 -19.55 -5.71
N GLU A 62 16.55 -20.87 -5.88
CA GLU A 62 15.56 -21.69 -6.57
C GLU A 62 14.22 -21.68 -5.83
N GLU A 63 14.24 -21.84 -4.50
CA GLU A 63 13.03 -21.77 -3.68
C GLU A 63 12.47 -20.35 -3.62
N ARG A 64 13.34 -19.33 -3.54
CA ARG A 64 12.90 -17.92 -3.62
C ARG A 64 12.22 -17.64 -4.96
N LEU A 65 12.83 -18.05 -6.06
CA LEU A 65 12.29 -17.91 -7.40
C LEU A 65 10.93 -18.61 -7.52
N LYS A 66 10.82 -19.85 -7.05
CA LYS A 66 9.57 -20.61 -7.05
C LYS A 66 8.44 -19.86 -6.34
N TRP A 67 8.68 -19.34 -5.14
CA TRP A 67 7.66 -18.58 -4.41
C TRP A 67 7.32 -17.24 -5.06
N LEU A 68 8.31 -16.54 -5.65
CA LEU A 68 8.03 -15.32 -6.42
C LEU A 68 7.20 -15.61 -7.68
N MET A 69 7.49 -16.72 -8.37
CA MET A 69 6.73 -17.19 -9.53
C MET A 69 5.28 -17.51 -9.14
N THR A 70 5.07 -18.21 -8.02
CA THR A 70 3.72 -18.44 -7.46
C THR A 70 3.02 -17.12 -7.14
N SER A 71 3.73 -16.17 -6.51
CA SER A 71 3.18 -14.88 -6.13
C SER A 71 2.71 -14.07 -7.34
N ILE A 72 3.53 -13.98 -8.39
CA ILE A 72 3.15 -13.26 -9.62
C ILE A 72 2.04 -13.96 -10.39
N GLU A 73 2.01 -15.30 -10.42
CA GLU A 73 0.94 -16.05 -11.08
C GLU A 73 -0.43 -15.76 -10.43
N CYS A 74 -0.50 -15.85 -9.09
CA CYS A 74 -1.71 -15.48 -8.35
C CYS A 74 -2.12 -14.01 -8.61
N ALA A 75 -1.15 -13.09 -8.62
CA ALA A 75 -1.43 -11.67 -8.89
C ALA A 75 -1.91 -11.44 -10.35
N MET A 76 -1.42 -12.24 -11.31
CA MET A 76 -1.85 -12.18 -12.71
C MET A 76 -3.24 -12.78 -12.94
N ASN A 77 -3.66 -13.77 -12.16
CA ASN A 77 -5.03 -14.31 -12.23
C ASN A 77 -6.09 -13.29 -11.82
N ILE A 78 -5.73 -12.35 -10.95
CA ILE A 78 -6.60 -11.27 -10.47
C ILE A 78 -6.66 -10.13 -11.50
N ASN A 79 -5.51 -9.66 -11.97
CA ASN A 79 -5.35 -8.66 -13.04
C ASN A 79 -6.10 -7.31 -12.83
N ASP A 80 -6.21 -6.83 -11.59
CA ASP A 80 -6.81 -5.53 -11.27
C ASP A 80 -5.77 -4.48 -10.84
N ASP A 81 -6.22 -3.23 -10.66
CA ASP A 81 -5.34 -2.10 -10.30
C ASP A 81 -4.65 -2.32 -8.93
N ASP A 82 -5.27 -3.07 -8.02
CA ASP A 82 -4.72 -3.34 -6.67
C ASP A 82 -3.41 -4.12 -6.82
N VAL A 83 -3.43 -5.22 -7.57
CA VAL A 83 -2.28 -6.13 -7.70
C VAL A 83 -1.30 -5.75 -8.81
N LYS A 84 -1.73 -5.05 -9.87
CA LYS A 84 -0.84 -4.57 -10.94
C LYS A 84 0.27 -3.68 -10.41
N SER A 85 -0.03 -2.90 -9.38
CA SER A 85 0.95 -2.07 -8.69
C SER A 85 2.13 -2.87 -8.12
N ALA A 86 1.96 -4.18 -7.86
CA ALA A 86 3.00 -5.07 -7.35
C ALA A 86 3.89 -5.68 -8.44
N TYR A 87 3.46 -5.66 -9.71
CA TYR A 87 4.17 -6.32 -10.80
C TYR A 87 5.60 -5.81 -10.99
N PRO A 88 5.89 -4.49 -10.96
CA PRO A 88 7.27 -4.01 -11.08
C PRO A 88 8.22 -4.64 -10.05
N THR A 89 7.77 -4.73 -8.78
CA THR A 89 8.54 -5.29 -7.67
C THR A 89 8.72 -6.80 -7.83
N LEU A 90 7.64 -7.54 -8.06
CA LEU A 90 7.70 -8.98 -8.25
C LEU A 90 8.60 -9.37 -9.43
N TYR A 91 8.42 -8.74 -10.58
CA TYR A 91 9.26 -9.03 -11.76
C TYR A 91 10.72 -8.64 -11.53
N SER A 92 11.00 -7.53 -10.84
CA SER A 92 12.38 -7.15 -10.52
C SER A 92 13.06 -8.14 -9.56
N ASP A 93 12.32 -8.69 -8.59
CA ASP A 93 12.85 -9.68 -7.66
C ASP A 93 13.04 -11.04 -8.36
N ILE A 94 12.14 -11.42 -9.27
CA ILE A 94 12.28 -12.61 -10.13
C ILE A 94 13.52 -12.48 -11.01
N ALA A 95 13.71 -11.33 -11.67
CA ALA A 95 14.88 -11.06 -12.50
C ALA A 95 16.18 -11.21 -11.71
N ARG A 96 16.23 -10.69 -10.48
CA ARG A 96 17.39 -10.83 -9.58
C ARG A 96 17.67 -12.31 -9.24
N CYS A 97 16.64 -13.13 -9.03
CA CYS A 97 16.84 -14.56 -8.85
C CYS A 97 17.48 -15.22 -10.08
N TYR A 98 17.07 -14.84 -11.29
CA TYR A 98 17.68 -15.37 -12.51
C TYR A 98 19.13 -14.90 -12.70
N ASP A 99 19.46 -13.65 -12.35
CA ASP A 99 20.84 -13.16 -12.33
C ASP A 99 21.72 -14.00 -11.39
N GLU A 100 21.24 -14.27 -10.17
CA GLU A 100 21.94 -15.10 -9.18
C GLU A 100 22.12 -16.56 -9.65
N LEU A 101 21.20 -17.06 -10.47
CA LEU A 101 21.27 -18.37 -11.12
C LEU A 101 22.14 -18.40 -12.39
N GLY A 102 22.60 -17.23 -12.88
CA GLY A 102 23.38 -17.11 -14.11
C GLY A 102 22.56 -17.20 -15.40
N ASP A 103 21.23 -17.06 -15.34
CA ASP A 103 20.33 -17.07 -16.49
C ASP A 103 20.02 -15.64 -16.96
N SER A 104 20.94 -15.09 -17.75
CA SER A 104 20.86 -13.70 -18.23
C SER A 104 19.67 -13.42 -19.13
N ASP A 105 19.20 -14.44 -19.87
CA ASP A 105 18.09 -14.28 -20.81
C ASP A 105 16.77 -14.09 -20.07
N ASN A 106 16.50 -14.92 -19.05
CA ASN A 106 15.33 -14.73 -18.21
C ASN A 106 15.45 -13.48 -17.33
N ALA A 107 16.63 -13.17 -16.79
CA ALA A 107 16.82 -11.95 -16.02
C ALA A 107 16.45 -10.70 -16.83
N LYS A 108 16.98 -10.59 -18.06
CA LYS A 108 16.66 -9.50 -18.99
C LYS A 108 15.16 -9.41 -19.27
N LYS A 109 14.52 -10.54 -19.62
CA LYS A 109 13.08 -10.61 -19.88
C LYS A 109 12.26 -10.05 -18.71
N TYR A 110 12.58 -10.45 -17.48
CA TYR A 110 11.82 -10.00 -16.31
C TYR A 110 12.12 -8.56 -15.91
N TYR A 111 13.33 -8.04 -16.17
CA TYR A 111 13.59 -6.61 -16.03
C TYR A 111 12.80 -5.77 -17.04
N GLU A 112 12.68 -6.22 -18.29
CA GLU A 112 11.85 -5.57 -19.31
C GLU A 112 10.37 -5.57 -18.90
N LEU A 113 9.86 -6.70 -18.40
CA LEU A 113 8.51 -6.78 -17.84
C LEU A 113 8.33 -5.82 -16.66
N SER A 114 9.24 -5.82 -15.68
CA SER A 114 9.21 -4.89 -14.54
C SER A 114 9.09 -3.44 -15.01
N ASN A 115 9.91 -3.04 -15.98
CA ASN A 115 9.91 -1.69 -16.52
C ASN A 115 8.63 -1.34 -17.30
N SER A 116 8.02 -2.30 -18.00
CA SER A 116 6.77 -2.09 -18.74
C SER A 116 5.57 -1.75 -17.85
N TYR A 117 5.60 -2.15 -16.58
CA TYR A 117 4.57 -1.85 -15.58
C TYR A 117 4.94 -0.66 -14.67
N LYS A 118 6.11 -0.04 -14.85
CA LYS A 118 6.44 1.22 -14.15
C LYS A 118 5.74 2.38 -14.87
N GLY A 119 5.19 3.31 -14.09
CA GLY A 119 4.61 4.53 -14.63
C GLY A 119 3.50 5.08 -13.75
N THR A 120 2.77 6.05 -14.32
CA THR A 120 1.62 6.68 -13.70
C THR A 120 0.52 5.64 -13.44
N PRO A 121 -0.05 5.58 -12.23
CA PRO A 121 -1.16 4.67 -11.94
C PRO A 121 -2.34 4.88 -12.88
N THR A 122 -2.98 3.78 -13.30
CA THR A 122 -4.15 3.80 -14.20
C THR A 122 -5.50 3.80 -13.49
N ASP A 123 -5.48 3.74 -12.16
CA ASP A 123 -6.64 3.65 -11.29
C ASP A 123 -7.67 4.75 -11.62
N LYS A 124 -8.94 4.35 -11.74
CA LYS A 124 -10.06 5.24 -12.06
C LYS A 124 -10.84 5.70 -10.82
N GLY A 125 -10.48 5.23 -9.64
CA GLY A 125 -11.18 5.54 -8.40
C GLY A 125 -12.47 4.72 -8.23
N PRO A 126 -13.47 5.23 -7.50
CA PRO A 126 -13.54 6.58 -6.91
C PRO A 126 -12.40 6.87 -5.91
N PHE A 127 -12.05 8.14 -5.78
CA PHE A 127 -11.00 8.58 -4.85
C PHE A 127 -11.56 9.38 -3.69
N TYR A 128 -10.86 9.30 -2.57
CA TYR A 128 -11.27 9.87 -1.30
C TYR A 128 -10.12 10.63 -0.62
N HIS A 129 -10.45 11.76 -0.02
CA HIS A 129 -9.54 12.55 0.81
C HIS A 129 -10.14 12.72 2.21
N GLY A 130 -9.44 12.20 3.22
CA GLY A 130 -9.80 12.35 4.62
C GLY A 130 -9.17 13.59 5.25
N THR A 131 -9.98 14.44 5.89
CA THR A 131 -9.51 15.69 6.51
C THR A 131 -10.44 16.16 7.62
N ARG A 132 -10.04 17.23 8.31
CA ARG A 132 -10.88 18.02 9.22
C ARG A 132 -11.23 19.41 8.69
N ALA A 133 -10.74 19.75 7.49
CA ALA A 133 -11.09 20.99 6.81
C ALA A 133 -12.56 20.98 6.36
N ASP A 134 -13.23 22.12 6.50
CA ASP A 134 -14.62 22.31 6.06
C ASP A 134 -14.64 22.82 4.61
N LEU A 135 -14.64 21.87 3.67
CA LEU A 135 -14.67 22.09 2.22
C LEU A 135 -16.07 21.84 1.65
N LYS A 136 -16.35 22.46 0.50
CA LYS A 136 -17.60 22.35 -0.27
C LYS A 136 -17.35 21.72 -1.62
N VAL A 137 -18.42 21.15 -2.21
CA VAL A 137 -18.39 20.68 -3.60
C VAL A 137 -18.01 21.84 -4.52
N GLY A 138 -17.08 21.58 -5.43
CA GLY A 138 -16.50 22.58 -6.33
C GLY A 138 -15.18 23.18 -5.83
N ASP A 139 -14.86 23.07 -4.54
CA ASP A 139 -13.59 23.55 -4.00
C ASP A 139 -12.41 22.80 -4.62
N LEU A 140 -11.29 23.51 -4.76
CA LEU A 140 -10.01 22.93 -5.15
C LEU A 140 -9.13 22.82 -3.91
N LEU A 141 -8.85 21.59 -3.51
CA LEU A 141 -7.82 21.31 -2.53
C LEU A 141 -6.46 21.40 -3.22
N THR A 142 -5.54 22.22 -2.71
CA THR A 142 -4.18 22.41 -3.29
C THR A 142 -3.08 21.92 -2.34
N PRO A 143 -1.88 21.54 -2.84
CA PRO A 143 -0.73 21.26 -1.97
C PRO A 143 -0.27 22.54 -1.25
N GLY A 144 0.70 22.40 -0.34
CA GLY A 144 1.28 23.50 0.44
C GLY A 144 0.74 23.63 1.87
N GLY A 145 -0.11 22.70 2.32
CA GLY A 145 -0.58 22.65 3.70
C GLY A 145 0.47 22.11 4.68
N ASN A 146 0.22 22.29 5.98
CA ASN A 146 1.03 21.69 7.04
C ASN A 146 0.86 20.17 7.10
N SER A 147 1.93 19.44 7.41
CA SER A 147 1.87 18.00 7.61
C SER A 147 1.06 17.62 8.85
N ASN A 148 0.18 16.61 8.68
CA ASN A 148 -0.54 15.98 9.79
C ASN A 148 0.38 15.17 10.71
N TYR A 149 1.57 14.78 10.26
CA TYR A 149 2.45 13.86 11.00
C TYR A 149 3.71 14.55 11.55
N ARG A 150 4.28 15.54 10.85
CA ARG A 150 5.49 16.25 11.29
C ARG A 150 5.24 17.75 11.47
N SER A 151 5.51 18.29 12.66
CA SER A 151 5.37 19.74 12.89
C SER A 151 6.35 20.53 12.02
N GLY A 152 5.90 21.66 11.45
CA GLY A 152 6.72 22.56 10.63
C GLY A 152 7.05 22.08 9.21
N LEU A 153 6.59 20.89 8.80
CA LEU A 153 6.76 20.39 7.43
C LEU A 153 5.61 20.86 6.54
N ILE A 154 5.95 21.51 5.43
CA ILE A 154 5.00 21.90 4.37
C ILE A 154 4.94 20.78 3.32
N MET A 155 3.74 20.32 2.99
CA MET A 155 3.52 19.21 2.07
C MET A 155 3.55 19.68 0.62
N ASN A 156 4.42 19.07 -0.19
CA ASN A 156 4.55 19.32 -1.64
C ASN A 156 3.43 18.68 -2.46
N HIS A 157 2.69 17.75 -1.85
CA HIS A 157 1.64 16.96 -2.48
C HIS A 157 0.37 16.95 -1.64
N ILE A 158 -0.76 16.66 -2.28
CA ILE A 158 -2.00 16.27 -1.63
C ILE A 158 -2.16 14.76 -1.74
N TYR A 159 -2.62 14.15 -0.66
CA TYR A 159 -2.74 12.71 -0.52
C TYR A 159 -4.21 12.30 -0.58
N PHE A 160 -4.49 11.21 -1.27
CA PHE A 160 -5.83 10.65 -1.43
C PHE A 160 -5.73 9.14 -1.66
N THR A 161 -6.84 8.44 -1.61
CA THR A 161 -6.85 6.97 -1.72
C THR A 161 -8.13 6.49 -2.40
N ALA A 162 -8.09 5.32 -3.03
CA ALA A 162 -9.30 4.65 -3.52
C ALA A 162 -10.06 3.89 -2.40
N SER A 163 -9.51 3.84 -1.18
CA SER A 163 -10.14 3.20 -0.02
C SER A 163 -10.89 4.21 0.85
N LEU A 164 -12.22 4.08 0.89
CA LEU A 164 -13.08 4.92 1.74
C LEU A 164 -12.69 4.84 3.23
N ASN A 165 -12.40 3.63 3.73
CA ASN A 165 -12.01 3.43 5.13
C ASN A 165 -10.60 3.97 5.42
N SER A 166 -9.67 3.87 4.47
CA SER A 166 -8.34 4.49 4.63
C SER A 166 -8.43 6.01 4.67
N ALA A 167 -9.33 6.61 3.89
CA ALA A 167 -9.62 8.03 3.98
C ALA A 167 -10.29 8.40 5.33
N GLY A 168 -11.19 7.57 5.84
CA GLY A 168 -11.75 7.73 7.19
C GLY A 168 -10.66 7.75 8.28
N LEU A 169 -9.73 6.80 8.22
CA LEU A 169 -8.55 6.79 9.11
C LEU A 169 -7.73 8.08 8.97
N ALA A 170 -7.48 8.55 7.75
CA ALA A 170 -6.77 9.80 7.52
C ALA A 170 -7.50 11.02 8.13
N ALA A 171 -8.83 11.07 8.05
CA ALA A 171 -9.64 12.12 8.67
C ALA A 171 -9.52 12.11 10.19
N ALA A 172 -9.54 10.94 10.82
CA ALA A 172 -9.38 10.77 12.27
C ALA A 172 -7.97 11.15 12.78
N LEU A 173 -6.95 10.96 11.93
CA LEU A 173 -5.56 11.33 12.21
C LEU A 173 -5.20 12.77 11.82
N ALA A 174 -6.05 13.45 11.04
CA ALA A 174 -5.80 14.81 10.61
C ALA A 174 -5.74 15.78 11.81
N LYS A 175 -4.85 16.78 11.72
CA LYS A 175 -4.76 17.83 12.74
C LYS A 175 -5.93 18.82 12.60
N GLY A 176 -6.35 19.37 13.73
CA GLY A 176 -7.39 20.39 13.82
C GLY A 176 -8.57 19.98 14.69
N GLU A 177 -9.36 20.95 15.10
CA GLU A 177 -10.53 20.75 15.99
C GLU A 177 -11.83 20.54 15.22
N GLY A 178 -11.79 20.68 13.89
CA GLY A 178 -12.93 20.44 13.01
C GLY A 178 -13.40 18.98 13.02
N ARG A 179 -14.64 18.77 12.57
CA ARG A 179 -15.23 17.43 12.43
C ARG A 179 -14.45 16.62 11.38
N GLU A 180 -14.37 15.32 11.60
CA GLU A 180 -13.79 14.36 10.64
C GLU A 180 -14.67 14.26 9.41
N ARG A 181 -14.05 14.37 8.22
CA ARG A 181 -14.74 14.41 6.94
C ARG A 181 -13.98 13.60 5.91
N VAL A 182 -14.73 12.92 5.04
CA VAL A 182 -14.16 12.24 3.89
C VAL A 182 -14.83 12.80 2.65
N TYR A 183 -14.03 13.37 1.77
CA TYR A 183 -14.50 13.93 0.50
C TYR A 183 -14.26 12.96 -0.63
N ILE A 184 -15.22 12.86 -1.55
CA ILE A 184 -15.01 12.24 -2.86
C ILE A 184 -14.31 13.28 -3.72
N VAL A 185 -13.19 12.89 -4.32
CA VAL A 185 -12.29 13.81 -5.02
C VAL A 185 -12.00 13.36 -6.44
N GLU A 186 -11.81 14.32 -7.33
CA GLU A 186 -11.35 14.11 -8.70
C GLU A 186 -9.99 14.78 -8.88
N PRO A 187 -8.92 14.03 -9.23
CA PRO A 187 -7.64 14.61 -9.57
C PRO A 187 -7.75 15.52 -10.80
N THR A 188 -7.21 16.73 -10.72
CA THR A 188 -7.20 17.68 -11.85
C THR A 188 -5.98 17.54 -12.77
N GLY A 189 -5.06 16.64 -12.44
CA GLY A 189 -3.86 16.36 -13.19
C GLY A 189 -3.28 14.98 -12.82
N GLU A 190 -2.05 14.73 -13.25
CA GLU A 190 -1.36 13.47 -12.96
C GLU A 190 -1.15 13.26 -11.45
N PHE A 191 -1.10 12.00 -11.06
CA PHE A 191 -0.84 11.57 -9.70
C PHE A 191 0.06 10.33 -9.71
N GLU A 192 0.67 10.04 -8.58
CA GLU A 192 1.57 8.90 -8.42
C GLU A 192 1.21 8.10 -7.16
N ASN A 193 1.72 6.88 -7.06
CA ASN A 193 1.62 6.07 -5.85
C ASN A 193 2.26 6.82 -4.67
N ASP A 194 1.64 6.74 -3.48
CA ASP A 194 2.23 7.32 -2.28
C ASP A 194 3.46 6.48 -1.86
N PRO A 195 4.69 7.02 -1.96
CA PRO A 195 5.90 6.29 -1.64
C PRO A 195 6.05 6.03 -0.14
N ASN A 196 5.22 6.63 0.73
CA ASN A 196 5.25 6.38 2.16
C ASN A 196 4.63 5.02 2.53
N VAL A 197 3.79 4.45 1.65
CA VAL A 197 3.10 3.17 1.88
C VAL A 197 3.23 2.16 0.75
N THR A 198 3.72 2.58 -0.41
CA THR A 198 4.02 1.72 -1.57
C THR A 198 5.37 1.02 -1.40
N ASP A 199 5.44 -0.28 -1.70
CA ASP A 199 6.64 -1.11 -1.62
C ASP A 199 7.34 -1.06 -0.23
N LYS A 200 6.56 -0.84 0.84
CA LYS A 200 7.08 -0.83 2.22
C LYS A 200 6.94 -2.17 2.90
N LYS A 201 5.70 -2.56 3.18
CA LYS A 201 5.37 -3.82 3.86
C LYS A 201 5.01 -4.90 2.85
N PHE A 202 4.21 -4.51 1.86
CA PHE A 202 3.71 -5.35 0.79
C PHE A 202 4.25 -4.84 -0.55
N PRO A 203 4.34 -5.68 -1.58
CA PRO A 203 4.81 -5.25 -2.89
C PRO A 203 3.71 -4.42 -3.57
N GLY A 204 4.10 -3.32 -4.20
CA GLY A 204 3.21 -2.37 -4.83
C GLY A 204 2.42 -1.49 -3.85
N ASN A 205 1.29 -0.99 -4.33
CA ASN A 205 0.40 -0.06 -3.65
C ASN A 205 -0.96 -0.73 -3.34
N LEU A 206 -0.94 -1.80 -2.54
CA LEU A 206 -2.18 -2.53 -2.20
C LEU A 206 -3.20 -1.67 -1.43
N THR A 207 -2.72 -0.63 -0.74
CA THR A 207 -3.60 0.34 -0.05
C THR A 207 -4.26 1.34 -0.99
N ARG A 208 -3.84 1.38 -2.26
CA ARG A 208 -4.25 2.34 -3.29
C ARG A 208 -4.20 3.77 -2.77
N SER A 209 -3.07 4.11 -2.16
CA SER A 209 -2.81 5.46 -1.65
C SER A 209 -1.98 6.21 -2.67
N TYR A 210 -2.38 7.43 -2.96
CA TYR A 210 -1.84 8.25 -4.04
C TYR A 210 -1.51 9.64 -3.54
N ARG A 211 -0.69 10.34 -4.31
CA ARG A 211 -0.41 11.76 -4.11
C ARG A 211 -0.31 12.53 -5.42
N SER A 212 -0.65 13.82 -5.40
CA SER A 212 -0.57 14.70 -6.57
C SER A 212 -0.04 16.08 -6.20
N LYS A 213 0.69 16.69 -7.14
CA LYS A 213 1.04 18.13 -7.12
C LYS A 213 -0.06 19.01 -7.71
N ALA A 214 -0.93 18.42 -8.54
CA ALA A 214 -2.10 19.11 -9.04
C ALA A 214 -3.19 19.17 -7.96
N PRO A 215 -4.08 20.15 -8.01
CA PRO A 215 -5.22 20.20 -7.09
C PRO A 215 -6.14 18.99 -7.23
N LEU A 216 -6.88 18.69 -6.16
CA LEU A 216 -8.01 17.77 -6.18
C LEU A 216 -9.32 18.57 -6.12
N ARG A 217 -10.26 18.27 -7.00
CA ARG A 217 -11.60 18.88 -6.97
C ARG A 217 -12.50 18.08 -6.04
N ILE A 218 -13.18 18.76 -5.13
CA ILE A 218 -14.22 18.14 -4.30
C ILE A 218 -15.47 17.93 -5.15
N ILE A 219 -15.89 16.68 -5.34
CA ILE A 219 -17.09 16.33 -6.12
C ILE A 219 -18.24 15.80 -5.24
N GLY A 220 -17.96 15.53 -3.97
CA GLY A 220 -18.96 15.09 -2.99
C GLY A 220 -18.35 14.89 -1.60
N GLU A 221 -19.22 14.62 -0.61
CA GLU A 221 -18.82 14.17 0.73
C GLU A 221 -19.32 12.73 0.91
N ALA A 222 -18.42 11.82 1.26
CA ALA A 222 -18.75 10.42 1.48
C ALA A 222 -19.17 10.20 2.93
N THR A 223 -20.26 9.46 3.12
CA THR A 223 -20.73 8.98 4.43
C THR A 223 -20.58 7.47 4.50
N GLY A 224 -20.67 6.89 5.71
CA GLY A 224 -20.63 5.43 5.89
C GLY A 224 -19.23 4.80 5.89
N TRP A 225 -18.17 5.59 6.05
CA TRP A 225 -16.85 5.06 6.39
C TRP A 225 -16.83 4.59 7.85
N THR A 226 -16.08 3.53 8.13
CA THR A 226 -15.99 2.99 9.49
C THR A 226 -15.15 3.92 10.37
N GLY A 227 -15.80 4.61 11.30
CA GLY A 227 -15.13 5.38 12.33
C GLY A 227 -14.27 4.48 13.22
N LEU A 228 -13.10 4.95 13.64
CA LEU A 228 -12.29 4.26 14.62
C LEU A 228 -12.87 4.48 16.03
N THR A 229 -12.79 3.44 16.86
CA THR A 229 -12.98 3.62 18.31
C THR A 229 -11.83 4.45 18.90
N ASN A 230 -12.08 5.10 20.03
CA ASN A 230 -11.04 5.86 20.75
C ASN A 230 -9.81 5.01 21.09
N LYS A 231 -10.02 3.72 21.37
CA LYS A 231 -8.95 2.77 21.64
C LYS A 231 -8.08 2.54 20.39
N GLU A 232 -8.69 2.21 19.26
CA GLU A 232 -7.96 1.99 18.00
C GLU A 232 -7.22 3.25 17.54
N LEU A 233 -7.83 4.43 17.72
CA LEU A 233 -7.18 5.70 17.40
C LEU A 233 -5.95 5.95 18.29
N SER A 234 -6.03 5.63 19.58
CA SER A 234 -4.88 5.71 20.48
C SER A 234 -3.75 4.77 20.04
N GLU A 235 -4.07 3.53 19.72
CA GLU A 235 -3.09 2.55 19.23
C GLU A 235 -2.42 3.00 17.92
N TRP A 236 -3.18 3.62 17.01
CA TRP A 236 -2.63 4.20 15.78
C TRP A 236 -1.68 5.36 16.07
N ARG A 237 -2.05 6.27 16.98
CA ARG A 237 -1.18 7.39 17.39
C ARG A 237 0.11 6.90 18.04
N GLU A 238 0.03 5.87 18.87
CA GLU A 238 1.23 5.26 19.46
C GLU A 238 2.13 4.61 18.41
N LYS A 239 1.55 3.89 17.44
CA LYS A 239 2.31 3.30 16.32
C LYS A 239 3.00 4.38 15.49
N LEU A 240 2.33 5.49 15.20
CA LEU A 240 2.91 6.62 14.47
C LEU A 240 4.02 7.31 15.27
N ALA A 241 3.85 7.48 16.58
CA ALA A 241 4.87 8.08 17.45
C ALA A 241 6.13 7.21 17.56
N LYS A 242 5.99 5.89 17.47
CA LYS A 242 7.13 4.94 17.43
C LYS A 242 7.77 4.84 16.05
N ASN A 243 7.09 5.26 14.99
CA ASN A 243 7.62 5.21 13.63
C ASN A 243 8.67 6.31 13.45
N LYS A 244 9.92 5.89 13.24
CA LYS A 244 11.07 6.78 13.01
C LYS A 244 11.31 7.06 11.51
N GLY A 245 10.45 6.57 10.63
CA GLY A 245 10.58 6.80 9.20
C GLY A 245 10.40 8.26 8.82
N ASP A 246 11.25 8.75 7.92
CA ASP A 246 11.07 10.07 7.34
C ASP A 246 9.89 10.09 6.36
N ILE A 247 9.17 11.21 6.35
CA ILE A 247 8.11 11.46 5.36
C ILE A 247 8.78 11.78 4.04
N ILE A 248 8.53 10.96 3.02
CA ILE A 248 8.91 11.25 1.65
C ILE A 248 7.91 12.26 1.11
N ASN A 249 8.34 13.52 1.06
CA ASN A 249 7.54 14.68 0.66
C ASN A 249 7.69 15.02 -0.82
#